data_AF-A0A523J7G1-F1
#
_entry.id   AF-A0A523J7G1-F1
#
_cell.length_a   1.000
_cell.length_b   1.000
_cell.length_c   1.000
_cell.angle_alpha   90.00
_cell.angle_beta   90.00
_cell.angle_gamma   90.00
#
_symmetry.space_group_name_H-M   'P 1'
#
loop_
_entity.id
_entity.type
_entity.pdbx_description
1 polymer ?
#
loop_
_entity_poly.entity_id
_entity_poly.type
_entity_poly.pdbx_seq_one_letter_code
_entity_poly.pdbx_strand_id
1 'polypeptide(L)' 'MNSNKEIITVDSFVRSQKNQELKGLLLKLKNEIRKEDILWEDIKVILKSIHDFDKQILKTIIPLIIEE' A
#
# COMPACT_ATOMS: atom_id res chain seq x y z
N MET A 1 -25.65 -15.73 6.56
CA MET A 1 -25.05 -14.96 5.44
C MET A 1 -23.56 -14.97 5.66
N ASN A 2 -22.82 -15.82 4.93
CA ASN A 2 -21.36 -15.86 5.05
C ASN A 2 -20.82 -14.59 4.40
N SER A 3 -20.52 -13.59 5.22
CA SER A 3 -19.66 -12.49 4.84
C SER A 3 -18.27 -13.08 4.58
N ASN A 4 -18.03 -13.56 3.36
CA ASN A 4 -16.69 -13.68 2.83
C ASN A 4 -16.10 -12.27 2.87
N LYS A 5 -15.50 -11.88 4.00
CA LYS A 5 -14.55 -10.78 4.03
C LYS A 5 -13.45 -11.20 3.07
N GLU A 6 -13.53 -10.71 1.85
CA GLU A 6 -12.45 -10.85 0.88
C GLU A 6 -11.20 -10.36 1.61
N ILE A 7 -10.21 -11.24 1.80
CA ILE A 7 -8.94 -10.84 2.37
C ILE A 7 -8.31 -9.91 1.33
N ILE A 8 -8.46 -8.61 1.55
CA ILE A 8 -7.78 -7.61 0.75
C ILE A 8 -6.31 -7.73 1.15
N THR A 9 -5.44 -7.94 0.17
CA THR A 9 -3.99 -7.92 0.36
C THR A 9 -3.45 -6.64 -0.27
N VAL A 10 -2.23 -6.24 0.07
CA VAL A 10 -1.54 -5.14 -0.63
C VAL A 10 -1.55 -5.39 -2.14
N ASP A 11 -1.29 -6.64 -2.56
CA ASP A 11 -1.28 -7.03 -3.97
C ASP A 11 -2.66 -6.90 -4.65
N SER A 12 -3.76 -7.31 -4.00
CA SER A 12 -5.10 -7.17 -4.58
C SER A 12 -5.55 -5.70 -4.61
N PHE A 13 -5.19 -4.92 -3.59
CA PHE A 13 -5.46 -3.48 -3.54
C PHE A 13 -4.72 -2.71 -4.63
N VAL A 14 -3.45 -3.02 -4.88
CA VAL A 14 -2.66 -2.43 -5.98
C VAL A 14 -3.29 -2.73 -7.34
N ARG A 15 -3.75 -3.98 -7.55
CA ARG A 15 -4.36 -4.40 -8.82
C ARG A 15 -5.69 -3.71 -9.10
N SER A 16 -6.47 -3.39 -8.07
CA SER A 16 -7.77 -2.74 -8.21
C SER A 16 -7.69 -1.24 -8.50
N GLN A 17 -6.53 -0.61 -8.29
CA GLN A 17 -6.36 0.82 -8.56
C GLN A 17 -6.40 1.13 -10.06
N LYS A 18 -7.33 2.01 -10.45
CA LYS A 18 -7.44 2.54 -11.82
C LYS A 18 -6.47 3.70 -12.08
N ASN A 19 -6.16 4.48 -11.05
CA ASN A 19 -5.22 5.59 -11.15
C ASN A 19 -3.78 5.04 -11.23
N GLN A 20 -3.11 5.29 -12.36
CA GLN A 20 -1.77 4.76 -12.62
C GLN A 20 -0.69 5.37 -11.72
N GLU A 21 -0.83 6.65 -11.36
CA GLU A 21 0.11 7.33 -10.46
C GLU A 21 0.05 6.72 -9.05
N LEU A 22 -1.16 6.58 -8.51
CA LEU A 22 -1.37 5.92 -7.22
C LEU A 22 -0.88 4.47 -7.23
N LYS A 23 -1.20 3.73 -8.30
CA LYS A 23 -0.73 2.35 -8.47
C LYS A 23 0.80 2.26 -8.45
N GLY A 24 1.48 3.22 -9.09
CA GLY A 24 2.93 3.34 -9.05
C GLY A 24 3.49 3.57 -7.64
N LEU A 25 2.86 4.46 -6.86
CA LEU A 25 3.24 4.71 -5.47
C LEU A 25 3.07 3.47 -4.58
N LEU A 26 1.94 2.77 -4.71
CA LEU A 26 1.66 1.55 -3.95
C LEU A 26 2.60 0.39 -4.33
N LEU A 27 2.94 0.26 -5.61
CA LEU A 27 3.94 -0.71 -6.08
C LEU A 27 5.33 -0.43 -5.50
N LYS A 28 5.75 0.85 -5.47
CA LYS A 28 7.01 1.25 -4.84
C LYS A 28 7.01 0.87 -3.37
N LEU A 29 5.95 1.20 -2.64
CA LEU A 29 5.82 0.84 -1.22
C LEU A 29 5.96 -0.66 -1.02
N LYS A 30 5.19 -1.46 -1.76
CA LYS A 30 5.21 -2.93 -1.69
C LYS A 30 6.59 -3.52 -1.95
N ASN A 31 7.30 -2.99 -2.94
CA ASN A 31 8.62 -3.51 -3.28
C ASN A 31 9.66 -3.10 -2.23
N GLU A 32 9.57 -1.89 -1.70
CA GLU A 32 10.48 -1.37 -0.68
C GLU A 32 10.36 -2.15 0.63
N ILE A 33 9.13 -2.45 1.09
CA ILE A 33 8.92 -3.23 2.32
C ILE A 33 9.39 -4.68 2.24
N ARG A 34 9.61 -5.20 1.02
CA ARG A 34 10.06 -6.59 0.77
C ARG A 34 11.58 -6.70 0.60
N LYS A 35 12.32 -5.60 0.66
CA LYS A 35 13.78 -5.63 0.60
C LYS A 35 14.36 -6.15 1.92
N GLU A 36 15.45 -6.91 1.83
CA GLU A 36 16.16 -7.42 3.01
C GLU A 36 16.87 -6.29 3.79
N ASP A 37 17.24 -5.21 3.10
CA ASP A 37 17.98 -4.05 3.60
C ASP A 37 17.12 -2.77 3.67
N ILE A 38 15.86 -2.94 4.09
CA ILE A 38 14.89 -1.83 4.17
C ILE A 38 15.38 -0.67 5.04
N LEU A 39 15.28 0.55 4.51
CA LEU A 39 15.51 1.79 5.26
C LEU A 39 14.18 2.48 5.57
N TRP A 40 13.96 2.82 6.84
CA TRP A 40 12.72 3.45 7.29
C TRP A 40 12.51 4.83 6.66
N GLU A 41 13.59 5.55 6.36
CA GLU A 41 13.56 6.83 5.64
C GLU A 41 12.98 6.71 4.23
N ASP A 42 13.30 5.64 3.50
CA ASP A 42 12.77 5.42 2.15
C ASP A 42 11.27 5.11 2.20
N ILE A 43 10.85 4.31 3.18
CA ILE A 43 9.42 4.05 3.44
C ILE A 43 8.68 5.33 3.78
N LYS A 44 9.23 6.19 4.65
CA LYS A 44 8.61 7.49 5.00
C LYS A 44 8.39 8.37 3.77
N VAL A 45 9.34 8.44 2.85
CA VAL A 45 9.23 9.24 1.62
C VAL A 45 8.07 8.73 0.75
N ILE A 46 7.95 7.41 0.61
CA ILE A 46 6.88 6.78 -0.16
C ILE A 46 5.52 7.00 0.53
N LEU A 47 5.41 6.78 1.84
CA LEU A 47 4.19 6.99 2.61
C LEU A 47 3.73 8.45 2.57
N LYS A 48 4.67 9.41 2.65
CA LYS A 48 4.36 10.84 2.48
C LYS A 48 3.77 11.13 1.11
N SER A 49 4.36 10.56 0.05
CA SER A 49 3.84 10.72 -1.32
C SER A 49 2.42 10.17 -1.47
N ILE A 50 2.12 9.02 -0.85
CA ILE A 50 0.77 8.45 -0.83
C ILE A 50 -0.20 9.35 -0.05
N HIS A 51 0.23 9.84 1.13
CA HIS A 51 -0.58 10.73 1.95
C HIS A 51 -0.92 12.05 1.25
N ASP A 52 0.05 12.64 0.56
CA ASP A 52 -0.10 13.89 -0.17
C ASP A 52 -0.97 13.70 -1.42
N PHE A 53 -0.95 12.50 -2.01
CA PHE A 53 -1.86 12.12 -3.10
C PHE A 53 -3.31 11.95 -2.59
N ASP A 54 -3.52 11.10 -1.59
CA ASP A 54 -4.82 10.91 -0.93
C ASP A 54 -4.65 10.28 0.47
N LYS A 55 -5.02 11.06 1.49
CA LYS A 55 -4.96 10.66 2.91
C LYS A 55 -5.79 9.42 3.24
N GLN A 56 -6.86 9.16 2.49
CA GLN A 56 -7.71 7.99 2.73
C GLN A 56 -7.01 6.70 2.29
N ILE A 57 -6.22 6.75 1.21
CA ILE A 57 -5.48 5.59 0.73
C ILE A 57 -4.46 5.12 1.77
N LEU A 58 -3.81 6.05 2.46
CA LEU A 58 -2.89 5.71 3.54
C LEU A 58 -3.59 4.89 4.64
N LYS A 59 -4.80 5.30 5.05
CA LYS A 59 -5.59 4.57 6.06
C LYS A 59 -6.02 3.19 5.59
N THR A 60 -6.20 3.02 4.28
CA THR A 60 -6.54 1.72 3.69
C THR A 60 -5.32 0.81 3.59
N ILE A 61 -4.14 1.32 3.22
CA ILE A 61 -2.98 0.46 2.94
C ILE A 61 -2.23 0.02 4.20
N ILE A 62 -2.18 0.84 5.26
CA ILE A 62 -1.43 0.51 6.48
C ILE A 62 -1.89 -0.82 7.12
N PRO A 63 -3.21 -1.07 7.34
CA PRO A 63 -3.66 -2.35 7.88
C PRO A 63 -3.24 -3.53 7.00
N LEU A 64 -3.27 -3.37 5.68
CA LEU A 64 -2.92 -4.43 4.74
C LEU A 64 -1.44 -4.81 4.78
N ILE A 65 -0.56 -3.89 5.20
CA ILE A 65 0.87 -4.14 5.37
C ILE A 65 1.14 -4.80 6.72
N ILE A 66 0.41 -4.43 7.77
CA ILE A 66 0.59 -4.98 9.13
C ILE A 66 0.02 -6.40 9.24
N GLU A 67 -1.05 -6.70 8.49
CA GLU A 67 -1.72 -8.01 8.46
C GLU A 67 -1.13 -8.98 7.41
N GLU A 68 -0.12 -8.56 6.64
CA GLU A 68 0.61 -9.39 5.66
C GLU A 68 1.62 -10.32 6.35
#